data_AF-C8TFK9-F1
#
_entry.id   AF-C8TFK9-F1
#
_cell.length_a   1.000
_cell.length_b   1.000
_cell.length_c   1.000
_cell.angle_alpha   90.00
_cell.angle_beta   90.00
_cell.angle_gamma   90.00
#
_symmetry.space_group_name_H-M   'P 1'
#
loop_
_entity.id
_entity.type
_entity.pdbx_description
1 polymer ?
#
loop_
_entity_poly.entity_id
_entity_poly.type
_entity_poly.pdbx_seq_one_letter_code
_entity_poly.pdbx_strand_id
1 'polypeptide(L)'
;MHVQAAMMYKKKEENKFQFMHCYNVLKNLLKWQTKRTQLAASKTSNKKQKTDDSTPALCTPACNADESGATADPKNTEGEGRPMGRKKAKQQMRERSDQSRKESLDYLLHKKKGGQCGEGAEASRERIDLEKNKFELKRMVQEDQLLRTDTSAMSIEEQEYYRNVKKQILSRRSAQA
;
A
#
# COMPACT_ATOMS: atom_id res chain seq x y z
N MET A 1 19.81 -8.57 -3.15
CA MET A 1 20.33 -7.21 -2.80
C MET A 1 21.01 -7.12 -1.43
N HIS A 2 20.49 -7.70 -0.35
CA HIS A 2 21.11 -7.57 1.00
C HIS A 2 22.44 -8.32 1.16
N VAL A 3 22.61 -9.48 0.49
CA VAL A 3 23.89 -10.22 0.48
C VAL A 3 25.01 -9.40 -0.17
N GLN A 4 24.69 -8.73 -1.29
CA GLN A 4 25.64 -7.86 -1.98
C GLN A 4 26.03 -6.64 -1.14
N ALA A 5 25.07 -6.03 -0.44
CA ALA A 5 25.34 -4.93 0.48
C ALA A 5 26.21 -5.36 1.67
N ALA A 6 25.96 -6.54 2.25
CA ALA A 6 26.76 -7.09 3.34
C ALA A 6 28.21 -7.40 2.91
N MET A 7 28.41 -7.91 1.68
CA MET A 7 29.75 -8.11 1.13
C MET A 7 30.48 -6.78 0.89
N MET A 8 29.80 -5.77 0.38
CA MET A 8 30.38 -4.42 0.17
C MET A 8 30.78 -3.77 1.51
N TYR A 9 29.96 -3.93 2.55
CA TYR A 9 30.27 -3.44 3.89
C TYR A 9 31.49 -4.15 4.50
N LYS A 10 31.53 -5.49 4.43
CA LYS A 10 32.66 -6.29 4.91
C LYS A 10 33.97 -5.95 4.17
N LYS A 11 33.90 -5.61 2.89
CA LYS A 11 35.08 -5.19 2.11
C LYS A 11 35.59 -3.81 2.50
N LYS A 12 34.71 -2.91 2.97
CA LYS A 12 35.06 -1.53 3.31
C LYS A 12 35.51 -1.36 4.76
N GLU A 13 34.86 -2.09 5.68
CA GLU A 13 35.02 -1.92 7.13
C GLU A 13 35.71 -3.12 7.78
N GLU A 14 36.07 -4.16 7.00
CA GLU A 14 36.58 -5.48 7.44
C GLU A 14 35.73 -6.20 8.50
N ASN A 15 34.59 -5.62 8.87
CA ASN A 15 33.72 -6.08 9.93
C ASN A 15 32.38 -6.59 9.41
N LYS A 16 31.81 -7.52 10.16
CA LYS A 16 30.46 -8.06 9.91
C LYS A 16 29.46 -6.97 10.28
N PHE A 17 28.45 -6.74 9.44
CA PHE A 17 27.36 -5.84 9.80
C PHE A 17 26.61 -6.41 11.02
N GLN A 18 26.74 -5.73 12.16
CA GLN A 18 26.29 -6.27 13.45
C GLN A 18 24.75 -6.25 13.58
N PHE A 19 24.08 -5.36 12.86
CA PHE A 19 22.63 -5.13 12.96
C PHE A 19 21.81 -5.87 11.89
N MET A 20 22.30 -7.01 11.39
CA MET A 20 21.55 -7.83 10.43
C MET A 20 20.17 -8.26 10.98
N HIS A 21 20.07 -8.50 12.28
CA HIS A 21 18.81 -8.83 12.95
C HIS A 21 17.80 -7.68 12.82
N CYS A 22 18.21 -6.44 13.11
CA CYS A 22 17.37 -5.25 12.97
C CYS A 22 16.92 -5.04 11.53
N TYR A 23 17.80 -5.26 10.55
CA TYR A 23 17.43 -5.20 9.13
C TYR A 23 16.32 -6.19 8.77
N ASN A 24 16.37 -7.43 9.28
CA ASN A 24 15.37 -8.44 9.00
C ASN A 24 13.98 -8.10 9.58
N VAL A 25 13.93 -7.39 10.70
CA VAL A 25 12.68 -6.88 11.30
C VAL A 25 12.15 -5.69 10.51
N LEU A 26 13.02 -4.74 10.16
CA LEU A 26 12.62 -3.47 9.56
C LEU A 26 12.29 -3.59 8.06
N LYS A 27 12.92 -4.51 7.33
CA LYS A 27 12.78 -4.60 5.86
C LYS A 27 11.34 -4.84 5.40
N ASN A 28 10.52 -5.54 6.18
CA ASN A 28 9.16 -5.90 5.79
C ASN A 28 8.10 -4.88 6.21
N LEU A 29 8.46 -3.85 6.98
CA LEU A 29 7.52 -2.80 7.37
C LEU A 29 7.12 -1.96 6.16
N LEU A 30 5.82 -1.64 6.06
CA LEU A 30 5.24 -0.90 4.95
C LEU A 30 5.93 0.45 4.71
N LYS A 31 6.31 1.16 5.80
CA LYS A 31 7.06 2.43 5.75
C LYS A 31 8.35 2.31 4.92
N TRP A 32 9.06 1.18 5.05
CA TRP A 32 10.34 0.94 4.38
C TRP A 32 10.17 0.31 2.99
N GLN A 33 9.10 -0.46 2.77
CA GLN A 33 8.73 -0.97 1.44
C GLN A 33 8.37 0.18 0.49
N THR A 34 7.47 1.09 0.89
CA THR A 34 7.08 2.26 0.10
C THR A 34 8.27 3.14 -0.25
N LYS A 35 9.17 3.37 0.72
CA LYS A 35 10.40 4.13 0.50
C LYS A 35 11.34 3.44 -0.49
N ARG A 36 11.44 2.10 -0.49
CA ARG A 36 12.20 1.35 -1.49
C ARG A 36 11.60 1.47 -2.90
N THR A 37 10.28 1.37 -3.02
CA THR A 37 9.58 1.54 -4.31
C THR A 37 9.75 2.96 -4.85
N GLN A 38 9.63 3.97 -3.98
CA GLN A 38 9.87 5.37 -4.34
C GLN A 38 11.32 5.57 -4.83
N LEU A 39 12.30 5.06 -4.09
CA LEU A 39 13.72 5.15 -4.48
C LEU A 39 14.04 4.38 -5.76
N ALA A 40 13.34 3.27 -6.05
CA ALA A 40 13.49 2.53 -7.30
C ALA A 40 12.87 3.29 -8.49
N ALA A 41 11.70 3.89 -8.30
CA ALA A 41 11.05 4.75 -9.31
C ALA A 41 11.85 6.03 -9.59
N SER A 42 12.51 6.60 -8.57
CA SER A 42 13.39 7.76 -8.75
C SER A 42 14.66 7.44 -9.55
N LYS A 43 15.09 6.17 -9.60
CA LYS A 43 16.27 5.77 -10.41
C LYS A 43 15.99 5.71 -11.92
N THR A 44 14.72 5.66 -12.34
CA THR A 44 14.33 5.59 -13.76
C THR A 44 13.93 6.96 -14.34
N SER A 45 13.93 8.02 -13.54
CA SER A 45 13.46 9.37 -13.93
C SER A 45 14.59 10.40 -14.12
N ASN A 46 15.75 9.96 -14.60
CA ASN A 46 16.84 10.85 -15.02
C ASN A 46 16.95 10.86 -16.55
N LYS A 47 15.92 11.33 -17.25
CA LYS A 47 16.05 11.81 -18.63
C LYS A 47 15.72 13.30 -18.64
N LYS A 48 16.74 14.10 -18.35
CA LYS A 48 16.76 15.53 -18.71
C LYS A 48 16.69 15.60 -20.24
N GLN A 49 15.68 16.25 -20.78
CA GLN A 49 15.83 16.98 -22.04
C GLN A 49 15.50 18.44 -21.75
N LYS A 50 16.56 19.26 -21.78
CA LYS A 50 16.48 20.67 -22.15
C LYS A 50 16.07 20.72 -23.62
N THR A 51 15.17 21.62 -23.98
CA THR A 51 15.21 22.29 -25.28
C THR A 51 14.89 23.76 -25.05
N ASP A 52 15.88 24.53 -25.42
CA ASP A 52 16.04 25.97 -25.51
C ASP A 52 15.53 26.47 -26.87
N ASP A 53 15.15 27.75 -26.86
CA ASP A 53 15.15 28.75 -27.93
C ASP A 53 14.86 28.35 -29.39
N SER A 54 13.88 29.04 -29.99
CA SER A 54 14.21 30.20 -30.85
C SER A 54 12.95 30.93 -31.32
N THR A 55 12.91 32.24 -31.10
CA THR A 55 12.04 33.21 -31.79
C THR A 55 12.74 33.66 -33.08
N PRO A 56 12.02 34.13 -34.12
CA PRO A 56 12.05 35.56 -34.45
C PRO A 56 10.66 36.07 -34.90
N ALA A 57 10.15 37.14 -34.27
CA ALA A 57 10.23 38.53 -34.72
C ALA A 57 9.28 38.86 -35.90
N LEU A 58 8.28 39.73 -35.66
CA LEU A 58 8.27 41.13 -36.09
C LEU A 58 6.88 41.79 -35.89
N CYS A 59 6.92 42.96 -35.25
CA CYS A 59 6.14 44.19 -35.44
C CYS A 59 4.59 44.19 -35.52
N THR A 60 3.99 44.79 -34.48
CA THR A 60 2.82 45.70 -34.52
C THR A 60 3.04 46.87 -35.51
N PRO A 61 2.00 47.59 -36.04
CA PRO A 61 0.96 48.27 -35.24
C PRO A 61 -0.45 48.43 -35.87
N ALA A 62 -1.30 49.05 -35.05
CA ALA A 62 -2.72 49.32 -35.18
C ALA A 62 -3.13 50.36 -36.25
N CYS A 63 -4.42 50.35 -36.61
CA CYS A 63 -5.19 51.56 -36.93
C CYS A 63 -6.69 51.36 -36.68
N ASN A 64 -7.31 52.36 -36.05
CA ASN A 64 -8.71 52.46 -35.65
C ASN A 64 -9.56 53.18 -36.74
N ALA A 65 -10.88 52.93 -36.75
CA ALA A 65 -11.99 53.86 -37.08
C ALA A 65 -13.32 53.07 -36.86
N ASP A 66 -14.23 53.37 -35.93
CA ASP A 66 -15.14 54.55 -35.80
C ASP A 66 -16.15 54.59 -36.99
N GLU A 67 -17.47 54.73 -36.93
CA GLU A 67 -18.54 55.00 -35.94
C GLU A 67 -19.90 54.90 -36.70
N SER A 68 -21.02 55.02 -35.98
CA SER A 68 -22.40 55.31 -36.43
C SER A 68 -23.28 54.15 -36.94
N GLY A 69 -24.52 53.96 -36.49
CA GLY A 69 -25.35 54.77 -35.59
C GLY A 69 -26.75 54.14 -35.37
N ALA A 70 -27.35 54.59 -34.27
CA ALA A 70 -28.73 54.49 -33.75
C ALA A 70 -29.87 53.91 -34.61
N THR A 71 -30.79 53.13 -33.99
CA THR A 71 -32.14 53.62 -33.58
C THR A 71 -33.05 52.53 -32.95
N ALA A 72 -33.81 52.97 -31.92
CA ALA A 72 -35.14 52.52 -31.45
C ALA A 72 -35.31 51.26 -30.55
N ASP A 73 -35.56 51.52 -29.25
CA ASP A 73 -36.32 50.73 -28.23
C ASP A 73 -37.87 50.94 -28.44
N PRO A 74 -38.85 50.26 -27.77
CA PRO A 74 -38.72 49.39 -26.60
C PRO A 74 -39.68 48.16 -26.50
N LYS A 75 -39.52 47.42 -25.38
CA LYS A 75 -40.53 46.66 -24.60
C LYS A 75 -40.40 45.13 -24.62
N ASN A 76 -39.67 44.59 -23.66
CA ASN A 76 -40.15 43.41 -22.94
C ASN A 76 -39.84 43.51 -21.44
N THR A 77 -40.89 43.22 -20.68
CA THR A 77 -41.02 43.24 -19.23
C THR A 77 -40.32 42.05 -18.58
N GLU A 78 -39.69 42.35 -17.44
CA GLU A 78 -39.48 41.48 -16.28
C GLU A 78 -38.60 40.22 -16.44
N GLY A 79 -37.47 40.22 -15.75
CA GLY A 79 -36.92 38.95 -15.26
C GLY A 79 -35.43 38.81 -14.94
N GLU A 80 -34.57 39.83 -15.02
CA GLU A 80 -33.15 39.61 -14.72
C GLU A 80 -32.62 40.48 -13.58
N GLY A 81 -32.64 39.88 -12.38
CA GLY A 81 -31.96 40.41 -11.22
C GLY A 81 -30.46 40.58 -11.48
N ARG A 82 -29.99 41.80 -11.20
CA ARG A 82 -28.60 42.30 -11.05
C ARG A 82 -27.46 41.27 -11.30
N PRO A 83 -26.43 41.63 -12.09
CA PRO A 83 -25.29 40.75 -12.36
C PRO A 83 -24.62 40.30 -11.05
N MET A 84 -24.28 39.02 -11.00
CA MET A 84 -23.69 38.39 -9.83
C MET A 84 -22.47 39.19 -9.34
N GLY A 85 -22.57 39.77 -8.14
CA GLY A 85 -21.54 40.66 -7.62
C GLY A 85 -20.17 39.99 -7.53
N ARG A 86 -19.11 40.74 -7.85
CA ARG A 86 -17.70 40.31 -7.89
C ARG A 86 -17.26 39.50 -6.65
N LYS A 87 -17.87 39.77 -5.48
CA LYS A 87 -17.63 39.04 -4.22
C LYS A 87 -18.16 37.60 -4.23
N LYS A 88 -19.38 37.38 -4.73
CA LYS A 88 -20.03 36.05 -4.77
C LYS A 88 -19.39 35.15 -5.84
N ALA A 89 -19.02 35.72 -6.99
CA ALA A 89 -18.29 35.01 -8.05
C ALA A 89 -16.90 34.52 -7.59
N LYS A 90 -16.14 35.36 -6.87
CA LYS A 90 -14.84 34.98 -6.32
C LYS A 90 -14.94 33.87 -5.26
N GLN A 91 -16.00 33.88 -4.45
CA GLN A 91 -16.23 32.83 -3.46
C GLN A 91 -16.55 31.49 -4.12
N GLN A 92 -17.44 31.47 -5.12
CA GLN A 92 -17.76 30.24 -5.87
C GLN A 92 -16.52 29.64 -6.55
N MET A 93 -15.63 30.49 -7.10
CA MET A 93 -14.37 30.02 -7.68
C MET A 93 -13.47 29.33 -6.64
N ARG A 94 -13.37 29.89 -5.42
CA ARG A 94 -12.61 29.28 -4.32
C ARG A 94 -13.24 27.96 -3.88
N GLU A 95 -14.55 27.93 -3.67
CA GLU A 95 -15.29 26.74 -3.27
C GLU A 95 -15.14 25.62 -4.31
N ARG A 96 -15.23 25.94 -5.61
CA ARG A 96 -15.03 24.97 -6.69
C ARG A 96 -13.61 24.40 -6.71
N SER A 97 -12.61 25.24 -6.45
CA SER A 97 -11.21 24.81 -6.34
C SER A 97 -10.97 23.96 -5.10
N ASP A 98 -11.54 24.32 -3.96
CA ASP A 98 -11.40 23.58 -2.70
C ASP A 98 -12.11 22.22 -2.78
N GLN A 99 -13.26 22.17 -3.43
CA GLN A 99 -13.99 20.94 -3.70
C GLN A 99 -13.21 20.02 -4.64
N SER A 100 -12.66 20.56 -5.73
CA SER A 100 -11.78 19.80 -6.62
C SER A 100 -10.54 19.26 -5.89
N ARG A 101 -9.92 20.06 -5.01
CA ARG A 101 -8.81 19.62 -4.17
C ARG A 101 -9.24 18.47 -3.24
N LYS A 102 -10.40 18.60 -2.59
CA LYS A 102 -10.94 17.57 -1.69
C LYS A 102 -11.23 16.27 -2.43
N GLU A 103 -11.86 16.32 -3.60
CA GLU A 103 -12.15 15.17 -4.44
C GLU A 103 -10.88 14.47 -4.92
N SER A 104 -9.85 15.22 -5.31
CA SER A 104 -8.56 14.64 -5.72
C SER A 104 -7.86 13.91 -4.57
N LEU A 105 -7.96 14.43 -3.34
CA LEU A 105 -7.44 13.78 -2.14
C LEU A 105 -8.25 12.53 -1.81
N ASP A 106 -9.58 12.59 -1.94
CA ASP A 106 -10.46 11.45 -1.70
C ASP A 106 -10.23 10.32 -2.71
N TYR A 107 -10.06 10.64 -3.99
CA TYR A 107 -9.66 9.67 -5.03
C TYR A 107 -8.31 9.01 -4.70
N LEU A 108 -7.32 9.79 -4.25
CA LEU A 108 -6.01 9.27 -3.86
C LEU A 108 -6.12 8.35 -2.63
N LEU A 109 -6.95 8.69 -1.65
CA LEU A 109 -7.20 7.88 -0.45
C LEU A 109 -7.95 6.58 -0.80
N HIS A 110 -8.97 6.64 -1.66
CA HIS A 110 -9.68 5.46 -2.16
C HIS A 110 -8.77 4.55 -2.97
N LYS A 111 -7.94 5.10 -3.86
CA LYS A 111 -6.93 4.34 -4.62
C LYS A 111 -5.89 3.69 -3.71
N LYS A 112 -5.49 4.39 -2.63
CA LYS A 112 -4.54 3.89 -1.64
C LYS A 112 -5.14 2.81 -0.75
N LYS A 113 -6.42 2.93 -0.35
CA LYS A 113 -7.16 1.91 0.40
C LYS A 113 -7.45 0.67 -0.45
N GLY A 114 -7.90 0.84 -1.69
CA GLY A 114 -8.23 -0.27 -2.59
C GLY A 114 -7.04 -1.16 -2.93
N GLY A 115 -5.83 -0.59 -3.02
CA GLY A 115 -4.60 -1.34 -3.32
C GLY A 115 -3.80 -1.83 -2.12
N GLN A 116 -4.18 -1.54 -0.87
CA GLN A 116 -3.41 -1.96 0.33
C GLN A 116 -4.25 -2.58 1.45
N CYS A 117 -5.58 -2.43 1.42
CA CYS A 117 -6.44 -2.90 2.51
C CYS A 117 -6.86 -4.38 2.36
N GLY A 118 -6.80 -4.94 1.15
CA GLY A 118 -7.08 -6.36 0.91
C GLY A 118 -5.85 -7.25 1.10
N GLU A 119 -4.76 -6.90 0.40
CA GLU A 119 -3.54 -7.73 0.33
C GLU A 119 -2.86 -7.91 1.71
N GLY A 120 -2.87 -6.88 2.55
CA GLY A 120 -2.29 -6.97 3.89
C GLY A 120 -3.09 -7.86 4.85
N ALA A 121 -4.41 -7.89 4.71
CA ALA A 121 -5.28 -8.72 5.54
C ALA A 121 -5.25 -10.19 5.08
N GLU A 122 -5.28 -10.42 3.78
CA GLU A 122 -5.19 -11.76 3.18
C GLU A 122 -3.84 -12.41 3.45
N ALA A 123 -2.73 -11.68 3.22
CA ALA A 123 -1.39 -12.18 3.55
C ALA A 123 -1.20 -12.41 5.06
N SER A 124 -1.93 -11.70 5.92
CA SER A 124 -1.91 -11.96 7.37
C SER A 124 -2.72 -13.20 7.75
N ARG A 125 -3.86 -13.42 7.10
CA ARG A 125 -4.68 -14.63 7.28
C ARG A 125 -3.94 -15.88 6.83
N GLU A 126 -3.34 -15.84 5.64
CA GLU A 126 -2.56 -16.96 5.10
C GLU A 126 -1.39 -17.33 6.03
N ARG A 127 -0.69 -16.34 6.60
CA ARG A 127 0.36 -16.60 7.60
C ARG A 127 -0.17 -17.28 8.85
N ILE A 128 -1.33 -16.85 9.36
CA ILE A 128 -1.97 -17.47 10.53
C ILE A 128 -2.34 -18.92 10.21
N ASP A 129 -2.88 -19.19 9.03
CA ASP A 129 -3.30 -20.53 8.64
C ASP A 129 -2.10 -21.47 8.39
N LEU A 130 -1.01 -20.96 7.79
CA LEU A 130 0.25 -21.69 7.69
C LEU A 130 0.84 -22.03 9.07
N GLU A 131 0.80 -21.09 10.03
CA GLU A 131 1.29 -21.34 11.40
C GLU A 131 0.43 -22.40 12.11
N LYS A 132 -0.90 -22.33 11.96
CA LYS A 132 -1.83 -23.35 12.49
C LYS A 132 -1.52 -24.73 11.89
N ASN A 133 -1.40 -24.83 10.57
CA ASN A 133 -1.09 -26.10 9.89
C ASN A 133 0.25 -26.68 10.34
N LYS A 134 1.26 -25.82 10.55
CA LYS A 134 2.57 -26.24 11.08
C LYS A 134 2.47 -26.76 12.51
N PHE A 135 1.67 -26.11 13.36
CA PHE A 135 1.42 -26.59 14.72
C PHE A 135 0.68 -27.94 14.70
N GLU A 136 -0.35 -28.06 13.87
CA GLU A 136 -1.14 -29.28 13.70
C GLU A 136 -0.27 -30.45 13.24
N LEU A 137 0.57 -30.22 12.22
CA LEU A 137 1.50 -31.21 11.69
C LEU A 137 2.49 -31.67 12.76
N LYS A 138 3.07 -30.73 13.53
CA LYS A 138 3.97 -31.07 14.64
C LYS A 138 3.26 -31.93 15.69
N ARG A 139 2.02 -31.58 16.04
CA ARG A 139 1.20 -32.36 16.98
C ARG A 139 0.96 -33.78 16.46
N MET A 140 0.57 -33.92 15.19
CA MET A 140 0.38 -35.23 14.55
C MET A 140 1.65 -36.09 14.58
N VAL A 141 2.81 -35.51 14.29
CA VAL A 141 4.10 -36.22 14.33
C VAL A 141 4.41 -36.72 15.75
N GLN A 142 4.21 -35.88 16.77
CA GLN A 142 4.42 -36.27 18.16
C GLN A 142 3.46 -37.37 18.61
N GLU A 143 2.20 -37.28 18.21
CA GLU A 143 1.20 -38.31 18.48
C GLU A 143 1.52 -39.63 17.78
N ASP A 144 1.98 -39.60 16.53
CA ASP A 144 2.42 -40.78 15.78
C ASP A 144 3.62 -41.43 16.45
N GLN A 145 4.59 -40.62 16.88
CA GLN A 145 5.73 -41.08 17.66
C GLN A 145 5.25 -41.78 18.93
N LEU A 146 4.32 -41.16 19.67
CA LEU A 146 3.76 -41.75 20.89
C LEU A 146 3.04 -43.08 20.63
N LEU A 147 2.25 -43.17 19.56
CA LEU A 147 1.55 -44.39 19.19
C LEU A 147 2.52 -45.53 18.87
N ARG A 148 3.63 -45.23 18.19
CA ARG A 148 4.68 -46.19 17.81
C ARG A 148 5.61 -46.61 18.95
N THR A 149 5.74 -45.80 20.00
CA THR A 149 6.56 -46.16 21.17
C THR A 149 6.11 -47.48 21.77
N ASP A 150 7.03 -48.43 21.91
CA ASP A 150 6.78 -49.67 22.63
C ASP A 150 6.77 -49.39 24.14
N THR A 151 5.72 -49.86 24.80
CA THR A 151 5.47 -49.69 26.24
C THR A 151 5.63 -50.99 27.00
N SER A 152 6.01 -52.08 26.32
CA SER A 152 6.18 -53.41 26.94
C SER A 152 7.32 -53.47 27.96
N ALA A 153 8.36 -52.67 27.76
CA ALA A 153 9.53 -52.60 28.62
C ALA A 153 9.41 -51.60 29.79
N MET A 154 8.29 -50.87 29.88
CA MET A 154 8.05 -49.85 30.92
C MET A 154 7.40 -50.46 32.17
N SER A 155 7.35 -49.70 33.27
CA SER A 155 6.63 -50.12 34.46
C SER A 155 5.11 -50.23 34.20
N ILE A 156 4.39 -50.98 35.05
CA ILE A 156 2.95 -51.22 34.89
C ILE A 156 2.16 -49.89 34.89
N GLU A 157 2.50 -48.96 35.79
CA GLU A 157 1.85 -47.65 35.89
C GLU A 157 2.09 -46.80 34.63
N GLU A 158 3.31 -46.80 34.10
CA GLU A 158 3.63 -46.09 32.85
C GLU A 158 2.90 -46.72 31.66
N GLN A 159 2.84 -48.04 31.60
CA GLN A 159 2.14 -48.77 30.54
C GLN A 159 0.65 -48.40 30.48
N GLU A 160 -0.01 -48.31 31.64
CA GLU A 160 -1.40 -47.86 31.74
C GLU A 160 -1.57 -46.41 31.31
N TYR A 161 -0.67 -45.52 31.73
CA TYR A 161 -0.66 -44.13 31.29
C TYR A 161 -0.60 -44.03 29.76
N TYR A 162 0.40 -44.65 29.13
CA TYR A 162 0.54 -44.59 27.68
C TYR A 162 -0.64 -45.26 26.96
N ARG A 163 -1.19 -46.35 27.47
CA ARG A 163 -2.41 -46.98 26.90
C ARG A 163 -3.57 -45.98 26.86
N ASN A 164 -3.80 -45.25 27.95
CA ASN A 164 -4.86 -44.25 28.04
C ASN A 164 -4.62 -43.08 27.07
N VAL A 165 -3.39 -42.57 27.01
CA VAL A 165 -3.05 -41.47 26.08
C VAL A 165 -3.19 -41.91 24.63
N LYS A 166 -2.71 -43.11 24.26
CA LYS A 166 -2.89 -43.68 22.91
C LYS A 166 -4.37 -43.79 22.55
N LYS A 167 -5.21 -44.25 23.49
CA LYS A 167 -6.67 -44.32 23.29
C LYS A 167 -7.27 -42.92 23.05
N GLN A 168 -6.87 -41.91 23.83
CA GLN A 168 -7.35 -40.53 23.66
C GLN A 168 -6.95 -39.94 22.29
N ILE A 169 -5.71 -40.19 21.84
CA ILE A 169 -5.23 -39.76 20.53
C ILE A 169 -6.08 -40.39 19.42
N LEU A 170 -6.33 -41.70 19.48
CA LEU A 170 -7.14 -42.40 18.49
C LEU A 170 -8.57 -41.88 18.46
N SER A 171 -9.21 -41.68 19.62
CA SER A 171 -10.57 -41.11 19.71
C SER A 171 -10.66 -39.71 19.12
N ARG A 172 -9.66 -38.85 19.37
CA ARG A 172 -9.63 -37.50 18.79
C ARG A 172 -9.45 -37.55 17.27
N ARG A 173 -8.58 -38.42 16.76
CA ARG A 173 -8.35 -38.58 15.30
C ARG A 173 -9.59 -39.12 14.59
N SER A 174 -10.28 -40.09 15.19
CA SER A 174 -11.54 -40.61 14.64
C SER A 174 -12.67 -39.58 14.64
N ALA A 175 -12.62 -38.56 15.51
CA ALA A 175 -13.59 -37.48 15.52
C ALA A 175 -13.27 -36.35 14.51
N GLN A 176 -12.05 -36.33 13.97
CA GLN A 176 -11.59 -35.35 12.96
C GLN A 176 -11.66 -35.91 11.52
N ALA A 177 -11.85 -37.22 11.38
CA ALA A 177 -12.06 -37.91 10.10
C ALA A 177 -13.54 -37.93 9.72
#